data_AF-A0A2V6XPS8-F1
#
_entry.id   AF-A0A2V6XPS8-F1
#
_cell.length_a   1.000
_cell.length_b   1.000
_cell.length_c   1.000
_cell.angle_alpha   90.00
_cell.angle_beta   90.00
_cell.angle_gamma   90.00
#
_symmetry.space_group_name_H-M   'P 1'
#
loop_
_entity.id
_entity.type
_entity.pdbx_description
1 polymer ?
#
loop_
_entity_poly.entity_id
_entity_poly.type
_entity_poly.pdbx_seq_one_letter_code
_entity_poly.pdbx_strand_id
1 'polypeptide(L)'
;MQRSRRMMMTRLAAILAVLLLFVAVAQAASPSEDRILGLDRYTSDKGRTLAATYGATLKQINTSIYHCMPWLEVPKEGLGFYKPRDAARDDRYLSLRVYIEQEPSTQFAAMPIEQRASSMFSRYVGPLLRRMTGNGALLNDASLDGFTVILEWLKEAPMSGGRPVHETIAVFLDKPTALEYLQGMVKPPDLADRSRVYGWDGESPLGRLRLAAWDDNFVSTYKVANYQLAPGVTCH
;
A
#
# COMPACT_ATOMS: atom_id res chain seq x y z
N MET A 1 39.22 -55.60 -6.22
CA MET A 1 39.09 -54.20 -6.70
C MET A 1 37.66 -53.73 -7.05
N GLN A 2 36.62 -54.59 -7.05
CA GLN A 2 35.28 -54.22 -7.54
C GLN A 2 34.32 -53.67 -6.46
N ARG A 3 34.49 -54.05 -5.19
CA ARG A 3 33.67 -53.57 -4.05
C ARG A 3 33.92 -52.11 -3.68
N SER A 4 35.15 -51.62 -3.84
CA SER A 4 35.53 -50.25 -3.43
C SER A 4 34.91 -49.17 -4.35
N ARG A 5 34.80 -49.45 -5.66
CA ARG A 5 34.18 -48.52 -6.63
C ARG A 5 32.68 -48.35 -6.44
N ARG A 6 31.94 -49.42 -6.07
CA ARG A 6 30.49 -49.34 -5.81
C ARG A 6 30.17 -48.52 -4.56
N MET A 7 30.98 -48.60 -3.51
CA MET A 7 30.77 -47.88 -2.25
C MET A 7 31.11 -46.38 -2.35
N MET A 8 32.00 -46.02 -3.29
CA MET A 8 32.38 -44.63 -3.54
C MET A 8 31.35 -43.90 -4.43
N MET A 9 30.73 -44.60 -5.39
CA MET A 9 29.63 -44.04 -6.21
C MET A 9 28.33 -43.82 -5.41
N THR A 10 27.99 -44.69 -4.46
CA THR A 10 26.81 -44.47 -3.58
C THR A 10 27.00 -43.30 -2.61
N ARG A 11 28.24 -43.02 -2.19
CA ARG A 11 28.54 -41.86 -1.32
C ARG A 11 28.50 -40.53 -2.08
N LEU A 12 28.97 -40.48 -3.34
CA LEU A 12 28.85 -39.26 -4.16
C LEU A 12 27.39 -38.93 -4.53
N ALA A 13 26.56 -39.94 -4.81
CA ALA A 13 25.14 -39.72 -5.10
C ALA A 13 24.35 -39.23 -3.88
N ALA A 14 24.69 -39.71 -2.67
CA ALA A 14 24.08 -39.25 -1.43
C ALA A 14 24.48 -37.81 -1.06
N ILE A 15 25.72 -37.40 -1.33
CA ILE A 15 26.18 -36.02 -1.07
C ILE A 15 25.51 -35.04 -2.03
N LEU A 16 25.31 -35.40 -3.30
CA LEU A 16 24.62 -34.56 -4.28
C LEU A 16 23.12 -34.42 -3.97
N ALA A 17 22.47 -35.48 -3.47
CA ALA A 17 21.07 -35.44 -3.05
C ALA A 17 20.85 -34.56 -1.80
N VAL A 18 21.81 -34.55 -0.86
CA VAL A 18 21.75 -33.66 0.32
C VAL A 18 22.03 -32.21 -0.08
N LEU A 19 22.93 -31.95 -1.02
CA LEU A 19 23.18 -30.59 -1.53
C LEU A 19 21.96 -30.01 -2.29
N LEU A 20 21.20 -30.83 -3.01
CA LEU A 20 19.97 -30.39 -3.69
C LEU A 20 18.78 -30.17 -2.73
N LEU A 21 18.78 -30.81 -1.55
CA LEU A 21 17.75 -30.61 -0.52
C LEU A 21 17.95 -29.33 0.32
N PHE A 22 19.16 -28.73 0.31
CA PHE A 22 19.45 -27.49 1.02
C PHE A 22 19.36 -26.22 0.15
N VAL A 23 19.00 -26.34 -1.14
CA VAL A 23 18.61 -25.21 -1.98
C VAL A 23 17.08 -25.07 -2.01
N ALA A 24 16.43 -25.30 -0.87
CA ALA A 24 15.18 -24.58 -0.60
C ALA A 24 15.61 -23.13 -0.33
N VAL A 25 15.85 -22.38 -1.42
CA VAL A 25 15.85 -20.92 -1.33
C VAL A 25 14.53 -20.60 -0.67
N ALA A 26 14.56 -20.07 0.54
CA ALA A 26 13.39 -19.45 1.13
C ALA A 26 13.00 -18.37 0.13
N GLN A 27 12.03 -18.68 -0.74
CA GLN A 27 11.41 -17.68 -1.59
C GLN A 27 10.83 -16.70 -0.59
N ALA A 28 11.45 -15.54 -0.48
CA ALA A 28 10.90 -14.43 0.27
C ALA A 28 9.46 -14.31 -0.21
N ALA A 29 8.51 -14.40 0.72
CA ALA A 29 7.10 -14.29 0.39
C ALA A 29 6.91 -13.00 -0.42
N SER A 30 6.30 -13.11 -1.59
CA SER A 30 5.98 -11.98 -2.45
C SER A 30 4.53 -11.58 -2.23
N PRO A 31 4.17 -10.29 -2.34
CA PRO A 31 2.77 -9.92 -2.29
C PRO A 31 2.00 -10.58 -3.43
N SER A 32 0.72 -10.84 -3.21
CA SER A 32 -0.16 -11.32 -4.27
C SER A 32 -0.30 -10.28 -5.39
N GLU A 33 -0.29 -10.75 -6.64
CA GLU A 33 -0.46 -9.92 -7.84
C GLU A 33 -1.92 -9.49 -8.04
N ASP A 34 -2.89 -10.18 -7.43
CA ASP A 34 -4.31 -9.84 -7.51
C ASP A 34 -4.65 -8.49 -6.82
N ARG A 35 -3.71 -7.94 -6.04
CA ARG A 35 -3.76 -6.61 -5.45
C ARG A 35 -3.72 -5.50 -6.49
N ILE A 36 -3.21 -5.78 -7.69
CA ILE A 36 -3.10 -4.84 -8.80
C ILE A 36 -4.30 -5.03 -9.74
N LEU A 37 -4.93 -3.93 -10.14
CA LEU A 37 -6.03 -3.94 -11.10
C LEU A 37 -5.58 -4.51 -12.45
N GLY A 38 -6.25 -5.58 -12.91
CA GLY A 38 -5.97 -6.23 -14.20
C GLY A 38 -6.22 -5.33 -15.41
N LEU A 39 -5.44 -5.52 -16.48
CA LEU A 39 -5.52 -4.72 -17.71
C LEU A 39 -6.90 -4.78 -18.39
N ASP A 40 -7.57 -5.92 -18.28
CA ASP A 40 -8.91 -6.19 -18.81
C ASP A 40 -10.02 -5.44 -18.05
N ARG A 41 -9.73 -4.95 -16.84
CA ARG A 41 -10.69 -4.24 -15.99
C ARG A 41 -10.75 -2.73 -16.27
N TYR A 42 -9.80 -2.20 -17.06
CA TYR A 42 -9.81 -0.79 -17.44
C TYR A 42 -10.81 -0.53 -18.56
N THR A 43 -11.72 0.42 -18.30
CA THR A 43 -12.82 0.80 -19.20
C THR A 43 -12.46 1.87 -20.24
N SER A 44 -11.23 2.39 -20.20
CA SER A 44 -10.73 3.44 -21.10
C SER A 44 -9.35 3.09 -21.64
N ASP A 45 -9.03 3.55 -22.84
CA ASP A 45 -7.68 3.40 -23.41
C ASP A 45 -6.62 4.11 -22.57
N LYS A 46 -6.88 5.33 -22.09
CA LYS A 46 -5.94 6.09 -21.24
C LYS A 46 -5.54 5.30 -19.98
N GLY A 47 -6.53 4.80 -19.23
CA GLY A 47 -6.29 3.97 -18.04
C GLY A 47 -5.55 2.67 -18.35
N ARG A 48 -5.91 1.98 -19.44
CA ARG A 48 -5.24 0.74 -19.87
C ARG A 48 -3.80 1.01 -20.28
N THR A 49 -3.53 2.09 -21.00
CA THR A 49 -2.17 2.50 -21.40
C THR A 49 -1.33 2.84 -20.19
N LEU A 50 -1.83 3.63 -19.23
CA LEU A 50 -1.13 3.89 -17.97
C LEU A 50 -0.76 2.59 -17.25
N ALA A 51 -1.71 1.67 -17.12
CA ALA A 51 -1.50 0.39 -16.45
C ALA A 51 -0.48 -0.51 -17.17
N ALA A 52 -0.51 -0.53 -18.50
CA ALA A 52 0.45 -1.28 -19.31
C ALA A 52 1.86 -0.67 -19.20
N THR A 53 1.98 0.65 -19.32
CA THR A 53 3.25 1.39 -19.23
C THR A 53 3.89 1.26 -17.85
N TYR A 54 3.09 1.38 -16.78
CA TYR A 54 3.59 1.42 -15.40
C TYR A 54 3.36 0.13 -14.61
N GLY A 55 3.09 -1.00 -15.29
CA GLY A 55 2.85 -2.28 -14.62
C GLY A 55 3.99 -2.70 -13.69
N ALA A 56 5.25 -2.50 -14.10
CA ALA A 56 6.41 -2.75 -13.24
C ALA A 56 6.45 -1.83 -12.01
N THR A 57 6.06 -0.55 -12.16
CA THR A 57 5.97 0.41 -11.06
C THR A 57 4.87 0.00 -10.07
N LEU A 58 3.69 -0.44 -10.55
CA LEU A 58 2.63 -0.93 -9.68
C LEU A 58 3.08 -2.14 -8.85
N LYS A 59 3.81 -3.08 -9.48
CA LYS A 59 4.43 -4.21 -8.77
C LYS A 59 5.43 -3.76 -7.72
N GLN A 60 6.30 -2.81 -8.06
CA GLN A 60 7.27 -2.26 -7.13
C GLN A 60 6.60 -1.59 -5.92
N ILE A 61 5.52 -0.83 -6.13
CA ILE A 61 4.74 -0.20 -5.06
C ILE A 61 4.15 -1.28 -4.14
N ASN A 62 3.49 -2.30 -4.72
CA ASN A 62 2.91 -3.42 -3.96
C ASN A 62 3.95 -4.15 -3.11
N THR A 63 5.11 -4.47 -3.71
CA THR A 63 6.25 -5.10 -3.03
C THR A 63 6.83 -4.21 -1.94
N SER A 64 6.98 -2.90 -2.19
CA SER A 64 7.47 -1.97 -1.18
C SER A 64 6.54 -1.89 0.02
N ILE A 65 5.22 -1.80 -0.18
CA ILE A 65 4.26 -1.76 0.93
C ILE A 65 4.32 -3.07 1.71
N TYR A 66 4.28 -4.21 1.02
CA TYR A 66 4.30 -5.53 1.65
C TYR A 66 5.51 -5.76 2.56
N HIS A 67 6.71 -5.35 2.13
CA HIS A 67 7.90 -5.54 2.95
C HIS A 67 8.18 -4.40 3.94
N CYS A 68 7.88 -3.16 3.57
CA CYS A 68 8.28 -1.99 4.37
C CYS A 68 7.22 -1.46 5.30
N MET A 69 5.97 -1.90 5.12
CA MET A 69 4.85 -1.54 5.96
C MET A 69 4.01 -2.79 6.24
N PRO A 70 4.57 -3.82 6.91
CA PRO A 70 3.92 -5.12 7.07
C PRO A 70 2.63 -5.11 7.89
N TRP A 71 2.28 -3.98 8.54
CA TRP A 71 0.98 -3.74 9.19
C TRP A 71 -0.07 -3.15 8.24
N LEU A 72 0.25 -2.99 6.96
CA LEU A 72 -0.67 -2.56 5.92
C LEU A 72 -0.96 -3.71 4.95
N GLU A 73 -2.25 -3.96 4.72
CA GLU A 73 -2.71 -4.88 3.70
C GLU A 73 -3.26 -4.11 2.49
N VAL A 74 -2.76 -4.42 1.30
CA VAL A 74 -3.40 -3.97 0.06
C VAL A 74 -4.44 -5.04 -0.32
N PRO A 75 -5.74 -4.72 -0.38
CA PRO A 75 -6.75 -5.68 -0.78
C PRO A 75 -6.66 -5.99 -2.28
N LYS A 76 -7.39 -7.01 -2.72
CA LYS A 76 -7.56 -7.32 -4.15
C LYS A 76 -7.97 -6.07 -4.93
N GLU A 77 -7.30 -5.84 -6.06
CA GLU A 77 -7.47 -4.68 -6.94
C GLU A 77 -7.28 -3.33 -6.22
N GLY A 78 -6.68 -3.29 -5.03
CA GLY A 78 -6.45 -2.08 -4.24
C GLY A 78 -5.47 -1.08 -4.85
N LEU A 79 -4.72 -1.47 -5.89
CA LEU A 79 -3.71 -0.64 -6.55
C LEU A 79 -3.96 -0.55 -8.07
N GLY A 80 -4.01 0.66 -8.62
CA GLY A 80 -4.18 0.86 -10.07
C GLY A 80 -4.54 2.30 -10.48
N PHE A 81 -4.93 2.49 -11.75
CA PHE A 81 -5.31 3.82 -12.29
C PHE A 81 -6.83 4.01 -12.38
N TYR A 82 -7.41 4.52 -11.32
CA TYR A 82 -8.86 4.67 -11.19
C TYR A 82 -9.33 6.06 -11.61
N LYS A 83 -10.57 6.13 -12.09
CA LYS A 83 -11.28 7.39 -12.31
C LYS A 83 -12.05 7.74 -11.02
N PRO A 84 -11.84 8.91 -10.40
CA PRO A 84 -12.70 9.37 -9.30
C PRO A 84 -14.16 9.42 -9.73
N ARG A 85 -15.08 9.06 -8.83
CA ARG A 85 -16.51 8.97 -9.16
C ARG A 85 -17.09 10.30 -9.68
N ASP A 86 -16.59 11.42 -9.16
CA ASP A 86 -17.03 12.77 -9.49
C ASP A 86 -16.22 13.44 -10.61
N ALA A 87 -15.27 12.72 -11.22
CA ALA A 87 -14.48 13.25 -12.34
C ALA A 87 -15.35 13.41 -13.60
N ALA A 88 -15.39 14.63 -14.13
CA ALA A 88 -16.14 14.96 -15.33
C ALA A 88 -15.54 14.34 -16.59
N ARG A 89 -14.20 14.21 -16.64
CA ARG A 89 -13.46 13.67 -17.79
C ARG A 89 -12.90 12.30 -17.46
N ASP A 90 -12.04 11.78 -18.33
CA ASP A 90 -11.28 10.56 -18.08
C ASP A 90 -10.05 10.85 -17.21
N ASP A 91 -10.28 11.45 -16.04
CA ASP A 91 -9.21 11.82 -15.10
C ASP A 91 -8.75 10.54 -14.38
N ARG A 92 -7.47 10.19 -14.51
CA ARG A 92 -6.86 8.96 -14.03
C ARG A 92 -5.94 9.23 -12.86
N TYR A 93 -6.30 8.65 -11.73
CA TYR A 93 -5.59 8.77 -10.47
C TYR A 93 -4.89 7.47 -10.15
N LEU A 94 -3.58 7.51 -9.89
CA LEU A 94 -2.90 6.38 -9.27
C LEU A 94 -3.48 6.23 -7.87
N SER A 95 -4.19 5.14 -7.64
CA SER A 95 -4.93 4.90 -6.41
C SER A 95 -4.35 3.72 -5.66
N LEU A 96 -4.23 3.88 -4.34
CA LEU A 96 -3.80 2.86 -3.40
C LEU A 96 -4.81 2.78 -2.25
N ARG A 97 -5.45 1.63 -2.09
CA ARG A 97 -6.23 1.27 -0.91
C ARG A 97 -5.38 0.41 0.01
N VAL A 98 -5.39 0.74 1.30
CA VAL A 98 -4.77 -0.06 2.35
C VAL A 98 -5.74 -0.26 3.49
N TYR A 99 -5.77 -1.48 4.01
CA TYR A 99 -6.27 -1.79 5.32
C TYR A 99 -5.12 -1.68 6.33
N ILE A 100 -5.36 -0.94 7.41
CA ILE A 100 -4.40 -0.68 8.48
C ILE A 100 -4.69 -1.67 9.60
N GLU A 101 -3.82 -2.66 9.75
CA GLU A 101 -3.83 -3.53 10.91
C GLU A 101 -3.33 -2.73 12.11
N GLN A 102 -4.23 -2.52 13.07
CA GLN A 102 -3.93 -1.86 14.32
C GLN A 102 -4.51 -2.65 15.49
N GLU A 103 -3.83 -2.59 16.64
CA GLU A 103 -4.41 -3.08 17.87
C GLU A 103 -5.65 -2.26 18.24
N PRO A 104 -6.74 -2.90 18.69
CA PRO A 104 -7.91 -2.19 19.17
C PRO A 104 -7.55 -1.21 20.29
N SER A 105 -7.99 0.04 20.16
CA SER A 105 -7.77 1.09 21.16
C SER A 105 -9.09 1.76 21.50
N THR A 106 -9.55 1.59 22.74
CA THR A 106 -10.76 2.23 23.26
C THR A 106 -10.63 3.76 23.25
N GLN A 107 -9.44 4.28 23.54
CA GLN A 107 -9.17 5.71 23.48
C GLN A 107 -9.31 6.26 22.06
N PHE A 108 -8.76 5.55 21.06
CA PHE A 108 -8.89 5.95 19.66
C PHE A 108 -10.34 5.85 19.18
N ALA A 109 -11.02 4.75 19.50
CA ALA A 109 -12.41 4.51 19.15
C ALA A 109 -13.37 5.57 19.76
N ALA A 110 -13.05 6.10 20.94
CA ALA A 110 -13.86 7.12 21.61
C ALA A 110 -13.73 8.54 21.01
N MET A 111 -12.77 8.79 20.13
CA MET A 111 -12.59 10.11 19.50
C MET A 111 -13.76 10.46 18.56
N PRO A 112 -13.95 11.73 18.17
CA PRO A 112 -14.74 12.07 17.00
C PRO A 112 -14.13 11.50 15.71
N ILE A 113 -14.95 11.23 14.70
CA ILE A 113 -14.49 10.63 13.43
C ILE A 113 -13.46 11.51 12.73
N GLU A 114 -13.62 12.84 12.76
CA GLU A 114 -12.68 13.78 12.16
C GLU A 114 -11.31 13.71 12.84
N GLN A 115 -11.27 13.46 14.16
CA GLN A 115 -10.00 13.30 14.88
C GLN A 115 -9.32 11.99 14.52
N ARG A 116 -10.06 10.87 14.46
CA ARG A 116 -9.52 9.59 13.97
C ARG A 116 -8.99 9.70 12.55
N ALA A 117 -9.79 10.28 11.66
CA ALA A 117 -9.42 10.52 10.27
C ALA A 117 -8.18 11.43 10.15
N SER A 118 -8.09 12.48 10.97
CA SER A 118 -6.91 13.37 11.04
C SER A 118 -5.64 12.61 11.45
N SER A 119 -5.74 11.71 12.43
CA SER A 119 -4.61 10.84 12.82
C SER A 119 -4.20 9.90 11.70
N MET A 120 -5.15 9.25 11.04
CA MET A 120 -4.88 8.33 9.92
C MET A 120 -4.28 9.06 8.73
N PHE A 121 -4.81 10.24 8.40
CA PHE A 121 -4.29 11.11 7.35
C PHE A 121 -2.83 11.47 7.61
N SER A 122 -2.55 12.05 8.78
CA SER A 122 -1.22 12.55 9.16
C SER A 122 -0.18 11.45 9.15
N ARG A 123 -0.57 10.26 9.62
CA ARG A 123 0.30 9.10 9.72
C ARG A 123 0.65 8.47 8.38
N TYR A 124 -0.32 8.34 7.46
CA TYR A 124 -0.17 7.45 6.31
C TYR A 124 -0.15 8.16 4.96
N VAL A 125 -0.86 9.28 4.76
CA VAL A 125 -1.02 9.87 3.41
C VAL A 125 0.31 10.33 2.85
N GLY A 126 1.08 11.10 3.61
CA GLY A 126 2.39 11.60 3.18
C GLY A 126 3.38 10.47 2.83
N PRO A 127 3.64 9.52 3.75
CA PRO A 127 4.52 8.39 3.47
C PRO A 127 4.05 7.51 2.30
N LEU A 128 2.75 7.20 2.21
CA LEU A 128 2.22 6.40 1.10
C LEU A 128 2.33 7.13 -0.23
N LEU A 129 2.05 8.44 -0.27
CA LEU A 129 2.23 9.25 -1.47
C LEU A 129 3.68 9.18 -1.97
N ARG A 130 4.66 9.35 -1.07
CA ARG A 130 6.09 9.23 -1.43
C ARG A 130 6.38 7.85 -2.04
N ARG A 131 5.90 6.76 -1.42
CA ARG A 131 6.07 5.39 -1.94
C ARG A 131 5.41 5.19 -3.30
N MET A 132 4.19 5.69 -3.50
CA MET A 132 3.46 5.60 -4.77
C MET A 132 4.18 6.32 -5.91
N THR A 133 4.95 7.36 -5.60
CA THR A 133 5.68 8.14 -6.60
C THR A 133 7.07 7.62 -6.94
N GLY A 134 7.61 6.72 -6.12
CA GLY A 134 8.79 5.91 -6.43
C GLY A 134 9.94 6.69 -7.09
N ASN A 135 10.38 6.22 -8.27
CA ASN A 135 11.48 6.79 -9.06
C ASN A 135 11.10 8.07 -9.85
N GLY A 136 9.89 8.59 -9.67
CA GLY A 136 9.42 9.83 -10.28
C GLY A 136 9.04 9.74 -11.76
N ALA A 137 9.26 8.63 -12.47
CA ALA A 137 8.95 8.56 -13.91
C ALA A 137 7.46 8.81 -14.21
N LEU A 138 6.58 8.30 -13.35
CA LEU A 138 5.13 8.51 -13.40
C LEU A 138 4.75 10.00 -13.25
N LEU A 139 5.54 10.77 -12.50
CA LEU A 139 5.28 12.20 -12.25
C LEU A 139 5.39 13.05 -13.52
N ASN A 140 6.08 12.56 -14.54
CA ASN A 140 6.24 13.27 -15.80
C ASN A 140 5.16 12.91 -16.84
N ASP A 141 4.33 11.89 -16.59
CA ASP A 141 3.27 11.51 -17.52
C ASP A 141 2.08 12.46 -17.43
N ALA A 142 1.80 13.19 -18.51
CA ALA A 142 0.68 14.11 -18.62
C ALA A 142 -0.69 13.40 -18.56
N SER A 143 -0.73 12.08 -18.77
CA SER A 143 -1.93 11.25 -18.66
C SER A 143 -2.30 10.93 -17.22
N LEU A 144 -1.40 11.12 -16.25
CA LEU A 144 -1.73 11.02 -14.84
C LEU A 144 -2.29 12.36 -14.33
N ASP A 145 -3.49 12.32 -13.75
CA ASP A 145 -4.17 13.53 -13.26
C ASP A 145 -4.05 13.72 -11.74
N GLY A 146 -3.74 12.66 -10.99
CA GLY A 146 -3.58 12.76 -9.55
C GLY A 146 -3.32 11.45 -8.82
N PHE A 147 -3.52 11.49 -7.50
CA PHE A 147 -3.29 10.39 -6.58
C PHE A 147 -4.47 10.20 -5.65
N THR A 148 -4.80 8.94 -5.37
CA THR A 148 -5.81 8.60 -4.35
C THR A 148 -5.17 7.69 -3.31
N VAL A 149 -5.27 8.06 -2.03
CA VAL A 149 -4.93 7.19 -0.91
C VAL A 149 -6.21 6.88 -0.15
N ILE A 150 -6.57 5.60 -0.09
CA ILE A 150 -7.73 5.11 0.64
C ILE A 150 -7.24 4.37 1.86
N LEU A 151 -7.53 4.92 3.04
CA LEU A 151 -7.14 4.35 4.32
C LEU A 151 -8.37 3.73 4.96
N GLU A 152 -8.28 2.47 5.31
CA GLU A 152 -9.31 1.73 6.02
C GLU A 152 -8.75 1.19 7.33
N TRP A 153 -9.48 1.35 8.44
CA TRP A 153 -9.05 0.86 9.75
C TRP A 153 -10.24 0.34 10.56
N LEU A 154 -9.95 -0.54 11.52
CA LEU A 154 -10.93 -1.04 12.46
C LEU A 154 -11.35 0.07 13.44
N LYS A 155 -12.64 0.41 13.47
CA LYS A 155 -13.23 1.38 14.41
C LYS A 155 -13.25 0.82 15.82
N GLU A 156 -13.89 -0.33 15.99
CA GLU A 156 -14.05 -1.01 17.26
C GLU A 156 -13.96 -2.52 17.05
N ALA A 157 -13.32 -3.22 17.98
CA ALA A 157 -13.33 -4.67 17.98
C ALA A 157 -14.74 -5.17 18.33
N PRO A 158 -15.31 -6.11 17.56
CA PRO A 158 -16.66 -6.57 17.83
C PRO A 158 -16.76 -7.21 19.21
N MET A 159 -17.67 -6.72 20.06
CA MET A 159 -18.05 -7.43 21.27
C MET A 159 -18.76 -8.72 20.87
N SER A 160 -18.10 -9.87 21.08
CA SER A 160 -18.71 -11.21 21.03
C SER A 160 -19.42 -11.57 19.71
N GLY A 161 -18.67 -11.75 18.61
CA GLY A 161 -19.21 -12.31 17.36
C GLY A 161 -19.94 -11.31 16.45
N GLY A 162 -19.93 -10.02 16.78
CA GLY A 162 -20.35 -8.96 15.87
C GLY A 162 -19.43 -8.85 14.64
N ARG A 163 -19.92 -8.19 13.58
CA ARG A 163 -19.11 -7.88 12.40
C ARG A 163 -18.12 -6.75 12.74
N PRO A 164 -16.83 -6.86 12.36
CA PRO A 164 -15.90 -5.74 12.43
C PRO A 164 -16.43 -4.51 11.68
N VAL A 165 -16.41 -3.35 12.33
CA VAL A 165 -16.81 -2.08 11.71
C VAL A 165 -15.54 -1.36 11.26
N HIS A 166 -15.44 -1.09 9.96
CA HIS A 166 -14.30 -0.43 9.36
C HIS A 166 -14.68 0.99 8.97
N GLU A 167 -13.86 1.94 9.38
CA GLU A 167 -13.93 3.32 8.91
C GLU A 167 -12.99 3.50 7.74
N THR A 168 -13.32 4.42 6.85
CA THR A 168 -12.53 4.70 5.66
C THR A 168 -12.45 6.19 5.39
N ILE A 169 -11.26 6.66 4.99
CA ILE A 169 -11.13 7.91 4.25
C ILE A 169 -10.54 7.67 2.87
N ALA A 170 -11.14 8.30 1.86
CA ALA A 170 -10.59 8.39 0.52
C ALA A 170 -10.06 9.81 0.30
N VAL A 171 -8.75 9.92 0.16
CA VAL A 171 -8.02 11.18 0.01
C VAL A 171 -7.63 11.35 -1.45
N PHE A 172 -8.18 12.35 -2.13
CA PHE A 172 -7.89 12.67 -3.51
C PHE A 172 -7.01 13.91 -3.59
N LEU A 173 -5.88 13.78 -4.28
CA LEU A 173 -4.90 14.83 -4.52
C LEU A 173 -4.76 15.03 -6.03
N ASP A 174 -4.95 16.24 -6.54
CA ASP A 174 -4.53 16.53 -7.90
C ASP A 174 -2.99 16.45 -8.01
N LYS A 175 -2.52 16.19 -9.22
CA LYS A 175 -1.09 16.02 -9.48
C LYS A 175 -0.25 17.24 -9.08
N PRO A 176 -0.64 18.51 -9.37
CA PRO A 176 0.11 19.67 -8.91
C PRO A 176 0.29 19.73 -7.38
N THR A 177 -0.77 19.53 -6.61
CA THR A 177 -0.71 19.53 -5.14
C THR A 177 0.20 18.43 -4.62
N ALA A 178 0.12 17.22 -5.19
CA ALA A 178 1.00 16.12 -4.83
C ALA A 178 2.47 16.45 -5.10
N LEU A 179 2.79 17.06 -6.25
CA LEU A 179 4.15 17.45 -6.61
C LEU A 179 4.71 18.50 -5.65
N GLU A 180 3.94 19.54 -5.34
CA GLU A 180 4.36 20.58 -4.39
C GLU A 180 4.64 20.01 -2.99
N TYR A 181 3.83 19.06 -2.53
CA TYR A 181 4.08 18.37 -1.26
C TYR A 181 5.34 17.50 -1.30
N LEU A 182 5.54 16.73 -2.37
CA LEU A 182 6.73 15.88 -2.53
C LEU A 182 8.02 16.69 -2.58
N GLN A 183 7.95 17.90 -3.15
CA GLN A 183 9.04 18.88 -3.19
C GLN A 183 9.19 19.67 -1.88
N GLY A 184 8.32 19.44 -0.89
CA GLY A 184 8.38 20.06 0.43
C GLY A 184 7.85 21.50 0.50
N MET A 185 7.23 21.99 -0.58
CA MET A 185 6.61 23.32 -0.68
C MET A 185 5.27 23.38 0.04
N VAL A 186 4.52 22.27 0.06
CA VAL A 186 3.28 22.12 0.82
C VAL A 186 3.56 21.30 2.08
N LYS A 187 3.06 21.77 3.23
CA LYS A 187 3.17 21.07 4.52
C LYS A 187 1.91 20.23 4.78
N PRO A 188 1.92 19.28 5.75
CA PRO A 188 0.76 18.42 6.00
C PRO A 188 -0.57 19.17 6.22
N PRO A 189 -0.65 20.29 6.98
CA PRO A 189 -1.90 21.06 7.11
C PRO A 189 -2.43 21.54 5.76
N ASP A 190 -1.56 22.16 4.94
CA ASP A 190 -1.92 22.66 3.62
C ASP A 190 -2.29 21.52 2.65
N LEU A 191 -1.65 20.36 2.78
CA LEU A 191 -1.98 19.17 2.00
C LEU A 191 -3.41 18.70 2.32
N ALA A 192 -3.79 18.66 3.60
CA ALA A 192 -5.14 18.28 4.03
C ALA A 192 -6.17 19.26 3.48
N ASP A 193 -5.93 20.57 3.58
CA ASP A 193 -6.84 21.61 3.11
C ASP A 193 -7.05 21.59 1.59
N ARG A 194 -5.99 21.30 0.83
CA ARG A 194 -6.04 21.22 -0.64
C ARG A 194 -6.62 19.90 -1.13
N SER A 195 -6.61 18.86 -0.31
CA SER A 195 -7.15 17.56 -0.67
C SER A 195 -8.69 17.54 -0.65
N ARG A 196 -9.26 16.62 -1.43
CA ARG A 196 -10.67 16.23 -1.26
C ARG A 196 -10.69 14.95 -0.44
N VAL A 197 -11.14 15.03 0.80
CA VAL A 197 -11.26 13.87 1.69
C VAL A 197 -12.72 13.49 1.85
N TYR A 198 -13.06 12.23 1.55
CA TYR A 198 -14.39 11.69 1.78
C TYR A 198 -14.35 10.59 2.83
N GLY A 199 -15.29 10.62 3.78
CA GLY A 199 -15.39 9.66 4.88
C GLY A 199 -16.50 8.63 4.72
N TRP A 200 -16.28 7.45 5.29
CA TRP A 200 -17.27 6.39 5.50
C TRP A 200 -17.09 5.84 6.92
N ASP A 201 -18.16 5.77 7.70
CA ASP A 201 -18.10 5.36 9.13
C ASP A 201 -18.25 3.83 9.36
N GLY A 202 -18.42 3.08 8.29
CA GLY A 202 -18.72 1.64 8.30
C GLY A 202 -20.17 1.34 7.92
N GLU A 203 -21.05 2.34 7.98
CA GLU A 203 -22.49 2.21 7.73
C GLU A 203 -22.99 3.19 6.66
N SER A 204 -22.51 4.44 6.70
CA SER A 204 -23.01 5.55 5.91
C SER A 204 -21.89 6.46 5.36
N PRO A 205 -22.13 7.13 4.21
CA PRO A 205 -21.19 8.11 3.69
C PRO A 205 -21.28 9.40 4.50
N LEU A 206 -20.13 9.89 4.98
CA LEU A 206 -20.04 11.12 5.78
C LEU A 206 -19.90 12.40 4.92
N GLY A 207 -19.74 12.23 3.61
CA GLY A 207 -19.43 13.33 2.70
C GLY A 207 -18.00 13.83 2.85
N ARG A 208 -17.78 15.11 2.52
CA ARG A 208 -16.45 15.72 2.54
C ARG A 208 -16.05 16.07 3.98
N LEU A 209 -14.91 15.55 4.42
CA LEU A 209 -14.32 15.86 5.72
C LEU A 209 -13.31 17.01 5.60
N ARG A 210 -13.19 17.79 6.67
CA ARG A 210 -12.06 18.71 6.90
C ARG A 210 -11.21 18.13 8.02
N LEU A 211 -9.92 17.99 7.77
CA LEU A 211 -9.01 17.32 8.68
C LEU A 211 -7.96 18.30 9.19
N ALA A 212 -7.55 18.13 10.44
CA ALA A 212 -6.27 18.66 10.89
C ALA A 212 -5.17 17.69 10.45
N ALA A 213 -3.99 18.22 10.11
CA ALA A 213 -2.87 17.38 9.74
C ALA A 213 -1.55 17.90 10.33
N TRP A 214 -0.64 16.98 10.64
CA TRP A 214 0.67 17.27 11.23
C TRP A 214 1.72 16.30 10.67
N ASP A 215 3.00 16.62 10.90
CA ASP A 215 4.09 15.68 10.63
C ASP A 215 4.05 14.56 11.68
N ASP A 216 3.85 13.33 11.23
CA ASP A 216 3.85 12.13 12.06
C ASP A 216 4.98 11.20 11.59
N ASN A 217 5.83 10.76 12.53
CA ASN A 217 7.00 9.94 12.26
C ASN A 217 6.76 8.44 12.54
N PHE A 218 5.52 8.01 12.77
CA PHE A 218 5.20 6.61 13.06
C PHE A 218 5.72 5.67 11.98
N VAL A 219 5.49 5.96 10.70
CA VAL A 219 5.90 5.07 9.59
C VAL A 219 7.42 4.88 9.53
N SER A 220 8.21 5.90 9.92
CA SER A 220 9.67 5.80 9.92
C SER A 220 10.25 5.22 11.21
N THR A 221 9.49 5.15 12.29
CA THR A 221 9.98 4.75 13.62
C THR A 221 9.39 3.41 14.10
N TYR A 222 8.19 3.07 13.66
CA TYR A 222 7.50 1.85 14.06
C TYR A 222 8.15 0.60 13.44
N LYS A 223 8.26 -0.45 14.24
CA LYS A 223 8.76 -1.76 13.83
C LYS A 223 7.86 -2.83 14.41
N VAL A 224 7.34 -3.72 13.56
CA VAL A 224 6.62 -4.90 14.01
C VAL A 224 7.60 -5.81 14.74
N ALA A 225 7.22 -6.23 15.96
CA ALA A 225 8.04 -7.10 16.77
C ALA A 225 8.37 -8.39 16.01
N ASN A 226 9.65 -8.79 16.03
CA ASN A 226 10.15 -10.00 15.37
C ASN A 226 10.02 -10.02 13.83
N TYR A 227 9.64 -8.91 13.19
CA TYR A 227 9.65 -8.83 11.73
C TYR A 227 11.10 -8.72 11.20
N GLN A 228 11.47 -9.62 10.30
CA GLN A 228 12.75 -9.60 9.60
C GLN A 228 12.50 -9.25 8.14
N LEU A 229 13.16 -8.20 7.66
CA LEU A 229 13.13 -7.86 6.25
C LEU A 229 13.71 -8.99 5.42
N ALA A 230 13.09 -9.27 4.28
CA ALA A 230 13.61 -10.23 3.32
C ALA A 230 15.03 -9.80 2.87
N PRO A 231 15.96 -10.76 2.67
CA PRO A 231 17.31 -10.44 2.21
C PRO A 231 17.31 -9.59 0.93
N GLY A 232 18.08 -8.50 0.93
CA GLY A 232 18.19 -7.60 -0.22
C GLY A 232 17.07 -6.56 -0.34
N VAL A 233 16.09 -6.54 0.57
CA VAL A 233 15.08 -5.48 0.62
C VAL A 233 15.56 -4.30 1.48
N THR A 234 15.47 -3.09 0.94
CA THR A 234 15.72 -1.85 1.67
C THR A 234 14.46 -1.01 1.73
N CYS A 235 14.14 -0.54 2.94
CA CYS A 235 12.99 0.32 3.18
C CYS A 235 13.45 1.76 3.40
N HIS A 236 12.97 2.64 2.53
CA HIS A 236 13.13 4.09 2.60
C HIS A 236 11.77 4.75 2.80
#